data_AF-A0A1Y0V853-F1
#
_entry.id   AF-A0A1Y0V853-F1
#
_cell.length_a   1.000
_cell.length_b   1.000
_cell.length_c   1.000
_cell.angle_alpha   90.00
_cell.angle_beta   90.00
_cell.angle_gamma   90.00
#
_symmetry.space_group_name_H-M   'P 1'
#
loop_
_entity.id
_entity.type
_entity.pdbx_description
1 polymer ?
#
loop_
_entity_poly.entity_id
_entity_poly.type
_entity_poly.pdbx_seq_one_letter_code
_entity_poly.pdbx_strand_id
1 'polypeptide(L)'
;MMPITTDKSIYDKTGRLRFCSIDKFVSDICEGDHCFICGRHPSKVPFNREHVIPNWLLRNVNIHSGNIQLPNGRLHRYGSYTIPCCTECNTGLAEHFEKPISEAFGKGFSGLSALVEREGTERLFQWMALLFVKMHLKDKTLLQNPDTRLGRFYISDGYDWSTFHHMHCLARAHYSGAKIGKYVHGSMLFVEVGENSEDEFFDIATVSSAYTLYIRVKDIAIYTVFDDSGICLEAVEPVLSRITGVMNSAQARELAAELAAANIHLKNPPSFGTRSSNADGDDLEIIALPPEGNAEFFAKSNNAIGHIKRSVLGSFCQATADHTREEALELLGSNEYSFLFNSEGVFVTGGDKEDLQPVRSEWSAI
;
A
#
# COMPACT_ATOMS: atom_id res chain seq x y z
N MET A 1 -25.56 13.84 22.79
CA MET A 1 -25.09 12.54 22.29
C MET A 1 -24.12 12.00 23.34
N MET A 2 -24.18 10.73 23.74
CA MET A 2 -23.12 10.16 24.58
C MET A 2 -21.83 10.21 23.75
N PRO A 3 -20.75 10.86 24.24
CA PRO A 3 -19.52 11.00 23.48
C PRO A 3 -18.92 9.64 23.09
N ILE A 4 -19.07 8.64 23.95
CA ILE A 4 -18.70 7.26 23.69
C ILE A 4 -19.95 6.41 23.54
N THR A 5 -20.05 5.69 22.42
CA THR A 5 -21.18 4.81 22.09
C THR A 5 -20.96 3.39 22.62
N THR A 6 -21.99 2.53 22.55
CA THR A 6 -21.91 1.14 23.01
C THR A 6 -20.85 0.32 22.27
N ASP A 7 -20.64 0.59 20.97
CA ASP A 7 -19.58 -0.03 20.16
C ASP A 7 -18.18 0.56 20.43
N LYS A 8 -18.06 1.49 21.39
CA LYS A 8 -16.84 2.23 21.77
C LYS A 8 -16.36 3.27 20.74
N SER A 9 -17.12 3.58 19.69
CA SER A 9 -16.85 4.74 18.84
C SER A 9 -16.99 6.04 19.64
N ILE A 10 -16.14 7.01 19.32
CA ILE A 10 -16.07 8.30 20.00
C ILE A 10 -16.53 9.40 19.05
N TYR A 11 -17.49 10.19 19.49
CA TYR A 11 -18.01 11.38 18.84
C TYR A 11 -17.72 12.60 19.70
N ASP A 12 -17.27 13.69 19.08
CA ASP A 12 -17.13 14.95 19.80
C ASP A 12 -18.49 15.63 20.05
N LYS A 13 -18.46 16.75 20.77
CA LYS A 13 -19.65 17.55 21.11
C LYS A 13 -20.45 18.04 19.90
N THR A 14 -19.84 18.09 18.72
CA THR A 14 -20.49 18.49 17.47
C THR A 14 -21.11 17.31 16.72
N GLY A 15 -20.93 16.08 17.21
CA GLY A 15 -21.36 14.86 16.55
C GLY A 15 -20.41 14.38 15.46
N ARG A 16 -19.16 14.87 15.43
CA ARG A 16 -18.11 14.42 14.51
C ARG A 16 -17.52 13.10 15.02
N LEU A 17 -17.42 12.09 14.16
CA LEU A 17 -16.82 10.79 14.49
C LEU A 17 -15.30 10.93 14.65
N ARG A 18 -14.82 10.98 15.89
CA ARG A 18 -13.40 11.11 16.23
C ARG A 18 -12.68 9.77 16.17
N PHE A 19 -13.20 8.75 16.84
CA PHE A 19 -12.70 7.37 16.74
C PHE A 19 -13.80 6.45 16.23
N CYS A 20 -13.51 5.70 15.17
CA CYS A 20 -14.40 4.65 14.67
C CYS A 20 -13.95 3.35 15.30
N SER A 21 -14.81 2.65 16.03
CA SER A 21 -14.46 1.33 16.56
C SER A 21 -14.30 0.29 15.44
N ILE A 22 -13.71 -0.85 15.76
CA ILE A 22 -13.56 -1.98 14.83
C ILE A 22 -14.94 -2.44 14.34
N ASP A 23 -15.90 -2.67 15.25
CA ASP A 23 -17.24 -3.14 14.90
C ASP A 23 -17.91 -2.19 13.88
N LYS A 24 -17.84 -0.88 14.15
CA LYS A 24 -18.38 0.14 13.25
C LYS A 24 -17.63 0.21 11.92
N PHE A 25 -16.31 0.08 11.95
CA PHE A 25 -15.50 0.04 10.73
C PHE A 25 -15.91 -1.13 9.83
N VAL A 26 -16.06 -2.32 10.41
CA VAL A 26 -16.51 -3.50 9.67
C VAL A 26 -17.94 -3.30 9.14
N SER A 27 -18.90 -3.03 10.01
CA SER A 27 -20.32 -2.99 9.62
C SER A 27 -20.64 -1.85 8.65
N ASP A 28 -20.16 -0.64 8.93
CA ASP A 28 -20.63 0.56 8.25
C ASP A 28 -19.78 0.88 7.02
N ILE A 29 -18.47 0.59 7.09
CA ILE A 29 -17.49 1.03 6.10
C ILE A 29 -17.04 -0.14 5.21
N CYS A 30 -16.65 -1.27 5.78
CA CYS A 30 -16.18 -2.43 5.01
C CYS A 30 -17.34 -3.16 4.34
N GLU A 31 -18.43 -3.40 5.05
CA GLU A 31 -19.60 -4.12 4.54
C GLU A 31 -20.71 -3.17 4.09
N GLY A 32 -20.83 -2.00 4.73
CA GLY A 32 -21.81 -0.97 4.41
C GLY A 32 -21.38 0.02 3.32
N ASP A 33 -22.16 1.08 3.13
CA ASP A 33 -21.95 2.14 2.13
C ASP A 33 -21.66 3.51 2.76
N HIS A 34 -21.31 3.54 4.05
CA HIS A 34 -21.00 4.78 4.75
C HIS A 34 -19.70 5.39 4.22
N CYS A 35 -19.57 6.71 4.38
CA CYS A 35 -18.34 7.41 4.01
C CYS A 35 -17.19 6.89 4.86
N PHE A 36 -16.17 6.34 4.21
CA PHE A 36 -15.04 5.71 4.90
C PHE A 36 -14.22 6.68 5.78
N ILE A 37 -14.36 7.99 5.62
CA ILE A 37 -13.69 8.97 6.48
C ILE A 37 -14.55 9.34 7.70
N CYS A 38 -15.81 9.76 7.50
CA CYS A 38 -16.65 10.29 8.58
C CYS A 38 -17.71 9.32 9.13
N GLY A 39 -17.92 8.17 8.50
CA GLY A 39 -18.92 7.17 8.90
C GLY A 39 -20.38 7.61 8.71
N ARG A 40 -20.66 8.69 7.96
CA ARG A 40 -22.04 9.11 7.66
C ARG A 40 -22.61 8.33 6.47
N HIS A 41 -23.89 7.97 6.54
CA HIS A 41 -24.61 7.24 5.50
C HIS A 41 -25.01 8.14 4.31
N PRO A 42 -25.08 7.64 3.06
CA PRO A 42 -25.51 8.41 1.88
C PRO A 42 -26.89 9.07 1.99
N SER A 43 -27.78 8.54 2.83
CA SER A 43 -29.09 9.15 3.08
C SER A 43 -29.04 10.40 3.97
N LYS A 44 -27.88 10.75 4.54
CA LYS A 44 -27.72 11.88 5.48
C LYS A 44 -26.93 13.05 4.91
N VAL A 45 -26.05 12.80 3.95
CA VAL A 45 -25.17 13.81 3.34
C VAL A 45 -24.96 13.48 1.86
N PRO A 46 -24.66 14.46 0.99
CA PRO A 46 -24.37 14.19 -0.42
C PRO A 46 -23.07 13.39 -0.59
N PHE A 47 -23.09 12.46 -1.54
CA PHE A 47 -21.95 11.61 -1.90
C PHE A 47 -21.50 11.89 -3.32
N ASN A 48 -20.21 11.65 -3.54
CA ASN A 48 -19.61 11.57 -4.86
C ASN A 48 -18.81 10.26 -4.99
N ARG A 49 -18.20 10.08 -6.16
CA ARG A 49 -17.33 8.94 -6.45
C ARG A 49 -15.89 9.39 -6.27
N GLU A 50 -15.27 8.91 -5.21
CA GLU A 50 -13.86 9.15 -4.96
C GLU A 50 -13.01 8.16 -5.74
N HIS A 51 -11.99 8.63 -6.46
CA HIS A 51 -11.09 7.72 -7.15
C HIS A 51 -10.18 7.00 -6.15
N VAL A 52 -9.98 5.69 -6.37
CA VAL A 52 -9.05 4.88 -5.58
C VAL A 52 -7.63 5.37 -5.82
N ILE A 53 -7.24 5.49 -7.09
CA ILE A 53 -6.01 6.15 -7.51
C ILE A 53 -6.32 7.61 -7.84
N PRO A 54 -5.65 8.60 -7.23
CA PRO A 54 -6.01 9.99 -7.37
C PRO A 54 -6.12 10.45 -8.81
N ASN A 55 -7.20 11.17 -9.11
CA ASN A 55 -7.52 11.58 -10.47
C ASN A 55 -6.46 12.52 -11.09
N TRP A 56 -5.75 13.32 -10.28
CA TRP A 56 -4.63 14.13 -10.77
C TRP A 56 -3.48 13.25 -11.27
N LEU A 57 -3.23 12.12 -10.59
CA LEU A 57 -2.20 11.16 -10.94
C LEU A 57 -2.56 10.48 -12.26
N LEU A 58 -3.79 9.96 -12.38
CA LEU A 58 -4.30 9.35 -13.61
C LEU A 58 -4.18 10.27 -14.84
N ARG A 59 -4.37 11.58 -14.64
CA ARG A 59 -4.17 12.62 -15.68
C ARG A 59 -2.70 12.89 -15.97
N ASN A 60 -1.86 12.99 -14.93
CA ASN A 60 -0.43 13.27 -15.05
C ASN A 60 0.30 12.23 -15.92
N VAL A 61 -0.09 10.96 -15.83
CA VAL A 61 0.49 9.86 -16.61
C VAL A 61 -0.43 9.36 -17.74
N ASN A 62 -1.57 10.01 -17.97
CA ASN A 62 -2.52 9.70 -19.04
C ASN A 62 -3.04 8.23 -19.07
N ILE A 63 -3.29 7.62 -17.91
CA ILE A 63 -3.70 6.19 -17.81
C ILE A 63 -5.20 5.99 -17.56
N HIS A 64 -6.05 7.02 -17.72
CA HIS A 64 -7.50 6.90 -17.48
C HIS A 64 -8.19 5.77 -18.26
N SER A 65 -7.73 5.49 -19.48
CA SER A 65 -8.19 4.39 -20.32
C SER A 65 -7.45 3.07 -20.10
N GLY A 66 -6.34 3.10 -19.35
CA GLY A 66 -5.58 1.91 -18.97
C GLY A 66 -6.29 1.06 -17.91
N ASN A 67 -5.67 -0.06 -17.56
CA ASN A 67 -6.22 -1.02 -16.62
C ASN A 67 -5.27 -1.27 -15.44
N ILE A 68 -5.86 -1.43 -14.26
CA ILE A 68 -5.21 -2.06 -13.11
C ILE A 68 -5.54 -3.56 -13.14
N GLN A 69 -4.56 -4.41 -12.80
CA GLN A 69 -4.80 -5.82 -12.53
C GLN A 69 -5.29 -5.99 -11.08
N LEU A 70 -6.44 -6.62 -10.91
CA LEU A 70 -7.05 -6.91 -9.62
C LEU A 70 -6.43 -8.17 -8.99
N PRO A 71 -6.61 -8.40 -7.67
CA PRO A 71 -6.08 -9.59 -6.98
C PRO A 71 -6.50 -10.94 -7.60
N ASN A 72 -7.66 -11.00 -8.26
CA ASN A 72 -8.11 -12.19 -8.99
C ASN A 72 -7.57 -12.29 -10.43
N GLY A 73 -6.55 -11.49 -10.78
CA GLY A 73 -5.90 -11.46 -12.09
C GLY A 73 -6.68 -10.72 -13.19
N ARG A 74 -7.91 -10.26 -12.91
CA ARG A 74 -8.74 -9.56 -13.90
C ARG A 74 -8.34 -8.11 -14.06
N LEU A 75 -8.63 -7.53 -15.22
CA LEU A 75 -8.39 -6.11 -15.48
C LEU A 75 -9.60 -5.25 -15.07
N HIS A 76 -9.31 -4.08 -14.52
CA HIS A 76 -10.29 -3.03 -14.22
C HIS A 76 -9.80 -1.68 -14.73
N ARG A 77 -10.68 -0.88 -15.32
CA ARG A 77 -10.28 0.42 -15.88
C ARG A 77 -10.01 1.45 -14.78
N TYR A 78 -8.86 2.13 -14.84
CA TYR A 78 -8.50 3.17 -13.86
C TYR A 78 -9.56 4.26 -13.71
N GLY A 79 -10.11 4.76 -14.83
CA GLY A 79 -11.12 5.83 -14.82
C GLY A 79 -12.43 5.49 -14.12
N SER A 80 -12.76 4.20 -13.92
CA SER A 80 -13.95 3.75 -13.17
C SER A 80 -13.61 3.17 -11.79
N TYR A 81 -12.33 3.15 -11.43
CA TYR A 81 -11.83 2.59 -10.18
C TYR A 81 -12.08 3.57 -9.01
N THR A 82 -13.32 3.57 -8.53
CA THR A 82 -13.83 4.55 -7.55
C THR A 82 -14.61 3.88 -6.43
N ILE A 83 -14.63 4.52 -5.25
CA ILE A 83 -15.41 4.16 -4.06
C ILE A 83 -16.36 5.31 -3.66
N PRO A 84 -17.43 5.04 -2.88
CA PRO A 84 -18.29 6.10 -2.35
C PRO A 84 -17.58 6.91 -1.26
N CYS A 85 -17.69 8.23 -1.32
CA CYS A 85 -17.25 9.15 -0.28
C CYS A 85 -18.22 10.33 -0.20
N CYS A 86 -18.46 10.88 1.00
CA CYS A 86 -19.25 12.11 1.08
C CYS A 86 -18.46 13.30 0.52
N THR A 87 -19.16 14.26 -0.08
CA THR A 87 -18.53 15.39 -0.77
C THR A 87 -17.59 16.19 0.14
N GLU A 88 -17.97 16.41 1.40
CA GLU A 88 -17.16 17.14 2.39
C GLU A 88 -15.83 16.44 2.65
N CYS A 89 -15.84 15.12 2.92
CA CYS A 89 -14.63 14.36 3.17
C CYS A 89 -13.77 14.24 1.92
N ASN A 90 -14.36 14.06 0.74
CA ASN A 90 -13.61 14.03 -0.51
C ASN A 90 -12.85 15.36 -0.73
N THR A 91 -13.52 16.50 -0.58
CA THR A 91 -12.86 17.82 -0.65
C THR A 91 -11.74 17.95 0.39
N GLY A 92 -11.97 17.49 1.64
CA GLY A 92 -10.95 17.51 2.68
C GLY A 92 -9.72 16.65 2.35
N LEU A 93 -9.92 15.47 1.76
CA LEU A 93 -8.81 14.62 1.26
C LEU A 93 -8.04 15.33 0.15
N ALA A 94 -8.74 15.97 -0.79
CA ALA A 94 -8.11 16.70 -1.88
C ALA A 94 -7.25 17.86 -1.37
N GLU A 95 -7.72 18.59 -0.36
CA GLU A 95 -7.00 19.70 0.25
C GLU A 95 -5.81 19.25 1.10
N HIS A 96 -5.99 18.20 1.90
CA HIS A 96 -4.98 17.74 2.84
C HIS A 96 -3.88 16.89 2.20
N PHE A 97 -4.25 15.99 1.28
CA PHE A 97 -3.29 15.07 0.65
C PHE A 97 -3.03 15.45 -0.82
N GLU A 98 -4.07 15.48 -1.63
CA GLU A 98 -3.88 15.42 -3.09
C GLU A 98 -3.21 16.68 -3.66
N LYS A 99 -3.62 17.88 -3.23
CA LYS A 99 -2.98 19.14 -3.67
C LYS A 99 -1.49 19.19 -3.34
N PRO A 100 -1.05 19.14 -2.07
CA PRO A 100 0.37 19.26 -1.74
C PRO A 100 1.23 18.12 -2.31
N ILE A 101 0.69 16.90 -2.38
CA ILE A 101 1.42 15.76 -2.95
C ILE A 101 1.53 15.92 -4.48
N SER A 102 0.46 16.30 -5.18
CA SER A 102 0.52 16.54 -6.62
C SER A 102 1.51 17.64 -7.02
N GLU A 103 1.61 18.70 -6.20
CA GLU A 103 2.59 19.78 -6.40
C GLU A 103 4.04 19.29 -6.22
N ALA A 104 4.28 18.38 -5.27
CA ALA A 104 5.57 17.75 -5.06
C ALA A 104 5.95 16.84 -6.24
N PHE A 105 5.04 15.93 -6.64
CA PHE A 105 5.24 15.07 -7.81
C PHE A 105 5.42 15.84 -9.12
N GLY A 106 4.79 17.03 -9.24
CA GLY A 106 4.99 17.91 -10.40
C GLY A 106 6.42 18.41 -10.59
N LYS A 107 7.29 18.26 -9.57
CA LYS A 107 8.71 18.64 -9.59
C LYS A 107 9.65 17.42 -9.55
N GLY A 108 9.14 16.22 -9.83
CA GLY A 108 9.90 14.97 -9.83
C GLY A 108 10.46 14.60 -8.45
N PHE A 109 11.47 13.73 -8.42
CA PHE A 109 12.08 13.23 -7.17
C PHE A 109 12.46 14.36 -6.20
N SER A 110 13.08 15.43 -6.71
CA SER A 110 13.49 16.60 -5.90
C SER A 110 12.32 17.28 -5.17
N GLY A 111 11.14 17.31 -5.78
CA GLY A 111 9.94 17.90 -5.19
C GLY A 111 9.41 17.08 -4.03
N LEU A 112 9.43 15.76 -4.16
CA LEU A 112 9.03 14.84 -3.09
C LEU A 112 10.03 14.88 -1.93
N SER A 113 11.34 14.91 -2.23
CA SER A 113 12.39 15.11 -1.22
C SER A 113 12.17 16.41 -0.44
N ALA A 114 11.91 17.52 -1.13
CA ALA A 114 11.64 18.81 -0.47
C ALA A 114 10.34 18.83 0.35
N LEU A 115 9.33 18.02 0.00
CA LEU A 115 8.13 17.83 0.83
C LEU A 115 8.49 17.11 2.13
N VAL A 116 9.22 15.99 2.03
CA VAL A 116 9.60 15.16 3.18
C VAL A 116 10.58 15.89 4.10
N GLU A 117 11.55 16.64 3.56
CA GLU A 117 12.45 17.47 4.38
C GLU A 117 11.71 18.54 5.18
N ARG A 118 10.65 19.11 4.61
CA ARG A 118 9.87 20.19 5.23
C ARG A 118 8.90 19.68 6.30
N GLU A 119 8.23 18.56 6.05
CA GLU A 119 7.07 18.12 6.85
C GLU A 119 7.27 16.74 7.49
N GLY A 120 8.40 16.08 7.23
CA GLY A 120 8.60 14.66 7.52
C GLY A 120 7.82 13.75 6.56
N THR A 121 7.81 12.46 6.87
CA THR A 121 7.13 11.44 6.05
C THR A 121 5.65 11.26 6.37
N GLU A 122 5.11 11.89 7.42
CA GLU A 122 3.76 11.62 7.94
C GLU A 122 2.67 11.78 6.89
N ARG A 123 2.65 12.92 6.18
CA ARG A 123 1.63 13.17 5.14
C ARG A 123 1.70 12.12 4.03
N LEU A 124 2.92 11.74 3.63
CA LEU A 124 3.13 10.75 2.58
C LEU A 124 2.71 9.35 3.03
N PHE A 125 3.05 8.98 4.27
CA PHE A 125 2.67 7.71 4.88
C PHE A 125 1.15 7.57 4.99
N GLN A 126 0.46 8.60 5.49
CA GLN A 126 -0.99 8.62 5.57
C GLN A 126 -1.66 8.59 4.19
N TRP A 127 -1.08 9.24 3.18
CA TRP A 127 -1.57 9.14 1.80
C TRP A 127 -1.39 7.73 1.22
N MET A 128 -0.26 7.07 1.47
CA MET A 128 -0.07 5.66 1.09
C MET A 128 -1.08 4.74 1.81
N ALA A 129 -1.34 4.97 3.10
CA ALA A 129 -2.35 4.24 3.86
C ALA A 129 -3.77 4.49 3.29
N LEU A 130 -4.06 5.72 2.87
CA LEU A 130 -5.30 6.08 2.21
C LEU A 130 -5.49 5.31 0.90
N LEU A 131 -4.46 5.22 0.04
CA LEU A 131 -4.51 4.42 -1.20
C LEU A 131 -4.75 2.95 -0.89
N PHE A 132 -4.02 2.40 0.07
CA PHE A 132 -4.16 1.00 0.48
C PHE A 132 -5.58 0.71 0.97
N VAL A 133 -6.13 1.52 1.88
CA VAL A 133 -7.52 1.36 2.37
C VAL A 133 -8.52 1.50 1.22
N LYS A 134 -8.36 2.48 0.33
CA LYS A 134 -9.25 2.68 -0.82
C LYS A 134 -9.26 1.47 -1.76
N MET A 135 -8.11 0.86 -2.02
CA MET A 135 -8.00 -0.35 -2.84
C MET A 135 -8.76 -1.51 -2.22
N HIS A 136 -8.55 -1.80 -0.95
CA HIS A 136 -9.24 -2.91 -0.27
C HIS A 136 -10.74 -2.64 -0.16
N LEU A 137 -11.16 -1.42 0.18
CA LEU A 137 -12.59 -1.05 0.19
C LEU A 137 -13.24 -1.15 -1.18
N LYS A 138 -12.48 -1.07 -2.28
CA LYS A 138 -13.01 -1.25 -3.62
C LYS A 138 -13.32 -2.72 -3.93
N ASP A 139 -12.56 -3.64 -3.36
CA ASP A 139 -12.68 -5.09 -3.57
C ASP A 139 -14.05 -5.64 -3.13
N LYS A 140 -14.74 -4.99 -2.19
CA LYS A 140 -16.12 -5.34 -1.80
C LYS A 140 -17.16 -5.20 -2.90
N THR A 141 -16.80 -4.49 -3.98
CA THR A 141 -17.68 -4.29 -5.15
C THR A 141 -17.22 -5.10 -6.35
N LEU A 142 -16.12 -5.83 -6.24
CA LEU A 142 -15.48 -6.56 -7.32
C LEU A 142 -15.65 -8.06 -7.06
N LEU A 143 -16.32 -8.75 -7.98
CA LEU A 143 -16.57 -10.18 -7.85
C LEU A 143 -15.27 -10.98 -7.92
N GLN A 144 -15.11 -11.94 -7.02
CA GLN A 144 -14.02 -12.91 -7.04
C GLN A 144 -14.07 -13.73 -8.34
N ASN A 145 -15.26 -14.23 -8.70
CA ASN A 145 -15.51 -14.90 -9.98
C ASN A 145 -16.72 -14.25 -10.68
N PRO A 146 -16.62 -13.86 -11.97
CA PRO A 146 -17.76 -13.35 -12.71
C PRO A 146 -18.88 -14.39 -12.94
N ASP A 147 -18.59 -15.69 -12.88
CA ASP A 147 -19.59 -16.74 -12.93
C ASP A 147 -20.31 -16.88 -11.57
N THR A 148 -21.40 -16.14 -11.42
CA THR A 148 -22.21 -16.11 -10.19
C THR A 148 -22.91 -17.41 -9.86
N ARG A 149 -22.91 -18.40 -10.78
CA ARG A 149 -23.42 -19.76 -10.50
C ARG A 149 -22.56 -20.51 -9.49
N LEU A 150 -21.29 -20.14 -9.36
CA LEU A 150 -20.36 -20.67 -8.35
C LEU A 150 -20.54 -20.02 -6.97
N GLY A 151 -21.50 -19.10 -6.83
CA GLY A 151 -21.69 -18.25 -5.66
C GLY A 151 -21.33 -16.80 -5.96
N ARG A 152 -21.96 -15.89 -5.22
CA ARG A 152 -21.70 -14.45 -5.35
C ARG A 152 -20.70 -14.02 -4.29
N PHE A 153 -19.43 -14.30 -4.56
CA PHE A 153 -18.31 -13.91 -3.71
C PHE A 153 -17.60 -12.68 -4.27
N TYR A 154 -17.18 -11.78 -3.39
CA TYR A 154 -16.36 -10.62 -3.69
C TYR A 154 -14.90 -10.88 -3.32
N ILE A 155 -13.99 -10.10 -3.91
CA ILE A 155 -12.55 -10.20 -3.63
C ILE A 155 -12.30 -9.99 -2.13
N SER A 156 -13.06 -9.10 -1.49
CA SER A 156 -12.91 -8.82 -0.06
C SER A 156 -13.44 -9.90 0.89
N ASP A 157 -14.15 -10.92 0.40
CA ASP A 157 -14.75 -11.93 1.28
C ASP A 157 -13.69 -12.77 2.01
N GLY A 158 -12.46 -12.78 1.50
CA GLY A 158 -11.31 -13.41 2.17
C GLY A 158 -10.58 -12.50 3.17
N TYR A 159 -11.01 -11.26 3.36
CA TYR A 159 -10.33 -10.32 4.25
C TYR A 159 -10.81 -10.46 5.69
N ASP A 160 -9.88 -10.45 6.64
CA ASP A 160 -10.19 -10.10 8.02
C ASP A 160 -10.16 -8.57 8.14
N TRP A 161 -11.32 -7.93 8.01
CA TRP A 161 -11.39 -6.47 8.07
C TRP A 161 -10.90 -5.88 9.39
N SER A 162 -10.92 -6.62 10.49
CA SER A 162 -10.49 -6.10 11.78
C SER A 162 -9.02 -5.70 11.77
N THR A 163 -8.18 -6.37 10.98
CA THR A 163 -6.75 -6.09 10.88
C THR A 163 -6.45 -4.84 10.05
N PHE A 164 -7.38 -4.40 9.18
CA PHE A 164 -7.26 -3.16 8.41
C PHE A 164 -7.58 -1.90 9.22
N HIS A 165 -8.10 -2.07 10.44
CA HIS A 165 -8.56 -0.96 11.27
C HIS A 165 -7.46 0.06 11.60
N HIS A 166 -6.23 -0.41 11.81
CA HIS A 166 -5.10 0.49 12.06
C HIS A 166 -4.86 1.44 10.86
N MET A 167 -4.80 0.89 9.65
CA MET A 167 -4.64 1.68 8.41
C MET A 167 -5.81 2.63 8.19
N HIS A 168 -7.03 2.22 8.56
CA HIS A 168 -8.20 3.10 8.54
C HIS A 168 -8.05 4.29 9.49
N CYS A 169 -7.61 4.04 10.73
CA CYS A 169 -7.30 5.08 11.71
C CYS A 169 -6.24 6.07 11.21
N LEU A 170 -5.19 5.57 10.56
CA LEU A 170 -4.14 6.40 9.96
C LEU A 170 -4.67 7.25 8.79
N ALA A 171 -5.38 6.64 7.85
CA ALA A 171 -5.93 7.33 6.68
C ALA A 171 -6.90 8.46 7.08
N ARG A 172 -7.60 8.32 8.21
CA ARG A 172 -8.52 9.33 8.75
C ARG A 172 -7.93 10.24 9.81
N ALA A 173 -6.64 10.17 10.13
CA ALA A 173 -6.02 10.97 11.18
C ALA A 173 -6.21 12.49 10.97
N HIS A 174 -6.07 12.96 9.72
CA HIS A 174 -6.36 14.35 9.34
C HIS A 174 -7.80 14.79 9.66
N TYR A 175 -8.75 13.85 9.62
CA TYR A 175 -10.16 14.09 9.93
C TYR A 175 -10.47 13.92 11.42
N SER A 176 -9.90 12.92 12.09
CA SER A 176 -10.12 12.73 13.53
C SER A 176 -9.39 13.79 14.36
N GLY A 177 -8.30 14.36 13.84
CA GLY A 177 -7.37 15.18 14.60
C GLY A 177 -6.50 14.36 15.55
N ALA A 178 -6.44 13.03 15.36
CA ALA A 178 -5.64 12.17 16.21
C ALA A 178 -4.15 12.46 16.01
N LYS A 179 -3.42 12.56 17.13
CA LYS A 179 -1.97 12.64 17.12
C LYS A 179 -1.38 11.30 16.74
N ILE A 180 -0.28 11.33 16.00
CA ILE A 180 0.46 10.13 15.64
C ILE A 180 1.59 9.93 16.67
N GLY A 181 1.50 8.83 17.42
CA GLY A 181 2.51 8.44 18.39
C GLY A 181 3.81 7.96 17.73
N LYS A 182 4.85 7.84 18.55
CA LYS A 182 6.13 7.27 18.11
C LYS A 182 5.95 5.83 17.62
N TYR A 183 6.72 5.44 16.60
CA TYR A 183 6.71 4.08 16.01
C TYR A 183 5.40 3.66 15.32
N VAL A 184 4.42 4.56 15.20
CA VAL A 184 3.17 4.27 14.50
C VAL A 184 3.36 4.14 12.99
N HIS A 185 4.22 4.98 12.41
CA HIS A 185 4.60 4.78 11.02
C HIS A 185 5.50 3.55 10.91
N GLY A 186 5.11 2.68 9.98
CA GLY A 186 5.93 1.58 9.55
C GLY A 186 7.05 2.00 8.60
N SER A 187 7.64 1.01 7.95
CA SER A 187 8.71 1.18 6.98
C SER A 187 8.22 1.97 5.78
N MET A 188 8.92 3.05 5.46
CA MET A 188 8.68 3.82 4.25
C MET A 188 10.02 4.27 3.68
N LEU A 189 10.15 4.12 2.36
CA LEU A 189 11.20 4.77 1.59
C LEU A 189 10.66 5.21 0.24
N PHE A 190 11.34 6.16 -0.37
CA PHE A 190 11.14 6.52 -1.77
C PHE A 190 12.50 6.68 -2.45
N VAL A 191 12.59 6.25 -3.70
CA VAL A 191 13.84 6.19 -4.46
C VAL A 191 13.60 6.68 -5.88
N GLU A 192 14.68 7.15 -6.50
CA GLU A 192 14.71 7.48 -7.91
C GLU A 192 14.79 6.19 -8.74
N VAL A 193 13.99 6.13 -9.80
CA VAL A 193 13.85 4.98 -10.71
C VAL A 193 14.04 5.48 -12.13
N GLY A 194 14.66 4.69 -13.00
CA GLY A 194 15.09 5.14 -14.32
C GLY A 194 13.93 5.46 -15.25
N GLU A 195 13.96 6.63 -15.88
CA GLU A 195 13.02 7.02 -16.94
C GLU A 195 13.46 6.44 -18.30
N ASN A 196 13.30 5.14 -18.50
CA ASN A 196 13.50 4.56 -19.83
C ASN A 196 12.27 4.83 -20.70
N SER A 197 12.47 5.14 -21.98
CA SER A 197 11.42 5.59 -22.91
C SER A 197 10.30 4.58 -23.19
N GLU A 198 10.49 3.31 -22.82
CA GLU A 198 9.51 2.23 -22.99
C GLU A 198 8.90 1.72 -21.66
N ASP A 199 9.34 2.23 -20.51
CA ASP A 199 8.82 1.83 -19.20
C ASP A 199 7.42 2.45 -18.96
N GLU A 200 6.51 1.69 -18.33
CA GLU A 200 5.26 2.28 -17.86
C GLU A 200 5.58 3.34 -16.78
N PHE A 201 5.26 4.60 -17.06
CA PHE A 201 5.43 5.72 -16.11
C PHE A 201 4.50 5.64 -14.88
N PHE A 202 3.75 4.55 -14.74
CA PHE A 202 2.95 4.27 -13.58
C PHE A 202 2.91 2.78 -13.30
N ASP A 203 3.19 2.40 -12.06
CA ASP A 203 2.98 1.05 -11.60
C ASP A 203 2.45 1.07 -10.16
N ILE A 204 1.66 0.08 -9.79
CA ILE A 204 1.15 -0.07 -8.44
C ILE A 204 0.99 -1.54 -8.10
N ALA A 205 1.44 -1.93 -6.90
CA ALA A 205 1.33 -3.30 -6.43
C ALA A 205 1.06 -3.33 -4.92
N THR A 206 0.28 -4.31 -4.49
CA THR A 206 0.05 -4.58 -3.08
C THR A 206 0.32 -6.03 -2.76
N VAL A 207 0.96 -6.28 -1.62
CA VAL A 207 0.99 -7.59 -0.98
C VAL A 207 0.16 -7.48 0.28
N SER A 208 -1.15 -7.71 0.16
CA SER A 208 -2.13 -7.43 1.22
C SER A 208 -1.85 -8.21 2.50
N SER A 209 -1.41 -9.46 2.39
CA SER A 209 -1.02 -10.30 3.53
C SER A 209 0.23 -9.80 4.27
N ALA A 210 0.99 -8.89 3.65
CA ALA A 210 2.20 -8.28 4.21
C ALA A 210 2.02 -6.77 4.44
N TYR A 211 0.79 -6.23 4.34
CA TYR A 211 0.49 -4.80 4.43
C TYR A 211 1.47 -3.90 3.69
N THR A 212 1.89 -4.35 2.51
CA THR A 212 2.90 -3.66 1.71
C THR A 212 2.25 -3.04 0.48
N LEU A 213 2.52 -1.75 0.26
CA LEU A 213 2.12 -1.01 -0.93
C LEU A 213 3.35 -0.45 -1.63
N TYR A 214 3.40 -0.65 -2.94
CA TYR A 214 4.34 -0.05 -3.86
C TYR A 214 3.58 0.80 -4.87
N ILE A 215 4.09 1.98 -5.15
CA ILE A 215 3.64 2.81 -6.27
C ILE A 215 4.84 3.44 -6.96
N ARG A 216 4.86 3.37 -8.29
CA ARG A 216 5.75 4.13 -9.15
C ARG A 216 4.96 5.19 -9.89
N VAL A 217 5.50 6.39 -9.93
CA VAL A 217 5.02 7.49 -10.78
C VAL A 217 6.25 8.12 -11.40
N LYS A 218 6.42 7.94 -12.72
CA LYS A 218 7.57 8.41 -13.50
C LYS A 218 8.91 7.92 -12.92
N ASP A 219 9.73 8.87 -12.47
CA ASP A 219 11.06 8.73 -11.88
C ASP A 219 11.03 8.37 -10.38
N ILE A 220 9.85 8.25 -9.76
CA ILE A 220 9.74 8.03 -8.32
C ILE A 220 9.07 6.68 -8.03
N ALA A 221 9.68 5.85 -7.19
CA ALA A 221 9.01 4.75 -6.52
C ALA A 221 8.90 5.00 -5.03
N ILE A 222 7.73 4.70 -4.45
CA ILE A 222 7.44 4.77 -3.02
C ILE A 222 7.02 3.39 -2.53
N TYR A 223 7.56 3.01 -1.38
CA TYR A 223 7.31 1.75 -0.71
C TYR A 223 6.79 2.03 0.69
N THR A 224 5.82 1.24 1.14
CA THR A 224 5.33 1.32 2.51
C THR A 224 4.94 -0.05 3.02
N VAL A 225 5.43 -0.40 4.21
CA VAL A 225 4.89 -1.48 5.06
C VAL A 225 4.16 -0.80 6.21
N PHE A 226 2.87 -1.11 6.40
CA PHE A 226 2.03 -0.28 7.29
C PHE A 226 2.07 -0.67 8.76
N ASP A 227 2.42 -1.91 9.09
CA ASP A 227 2.18 -2.52 10.40
C ASP A 227 3.45 -3.06 11.08
N ASP A 228 4.61 -2.52 10.74
CA ASP A 228 5.91 -3.05 11.18
C ASP A 228 6.76 -2.06 12.00
N SER A 229 6.27 -0.85 12.26
CA SER A 229 6.99 0.19 13.04
C SER A 229 8.40 0.53 12.53
N GLY A 230 8.70 0.30 11.24
CA GLY A 230 10.01 0.58 10.62
C GLY A 230 10.97 -0.61 10.58
N ILE A 231 10.58 -1.75 11.14
CA ILE A 231 11.43 -2.95 11.28
C ILE A 231 11.86 -3.51 9.92
N CYS A 232 10.97 -3.55 8.93
CA CYS A 232 11.28 -4.13 7.62
C CYS A 232 12.30 -3.32 6.85
N LEU A 233 12.33 -1.99 6.99
CA LEU A 233 13.32 -1.13 6.34
C LEU A 233 14.72 -1.41 6.87
N GLU A 234 14.85 -1.63 8.18
CA GLU A 234 16.11 -2.07 8.78
C GLU A 234 16.50 -3.48 8.29
N ALA A 235 15.52 -4.40 8.20
CA ALA A 235 15.76 -5.77 7.74
C ALA A 235 16.21 -5.85 6.28
N VAL A 236 15.74 -4.95 5.40
CA VAL A 236 16.14 -4.92 3.98
C VAL A 236 17.37 -4.05 3.71
N GLU A 237 18.03 -3.48 4.73
CA GLU A 237 19.27 -2.72 4.53
C GLU A 237 20.30 -3.50 3.68
N PRO A 238 20.55 -4.81 3.90
CA PRO A 238 21.53 -5.55 3.11
C PRO A 238 21.19 -5.63 1.61
N VAL A 239 19.90 -5.46 1.26
CA VAL A 239 19.41 -5.33 -0.12
C VAL A 239 19.77 -3.94 -0.63
N LEU A 240 19.38 -2.91 0.11
CA LEU A 240 19.54 -1.52 -0.28
C LEU A 240 21.02 -1.17 -0.47
N SER A 241 21.90 -1.63 0.42
CA SER A 241 23.35 -1.36 0.35
C SER A 241 24.04 -2.02 -0.85
N ARG A 242 23.41 -3.01 -1.47
CA ARG A 242 23.91 -3.69 -2.68
C ARG A 242 23.39 -3.07 -3.97
N ILE A 243 22.34 -2.25 -3.93
CA ILE A 243 21.83 -1.57 -5.11
C ILE A 243 22.81 -0.45 -5.49
N THR A 244 23.63 -0.69 -6.52
CA THR A 244 24.71 0.22 -6.95
C THR A 244 24.35 1.11 -8.14
N GLY A 245 23.11 1.03 -8.63
CA GLY A 245 22.63 1.82 -9.77
C GLY A 245 21.14 2.14 -9.68
N VAL A 246 20.63 2.80 -10.72
CA VAL A 246 19.22 3.17 -10.82
C VAL A 246 18.39 1.93 -11.20
N MET A 247 17.33 1.66 -10.44
CA MET A 247 16.44 0.53 -10.71
C MET A 247 15.52 0.79 -11.92
N ASN A 248 15.13 -0.28 -12.62
CA ASN A 248 14.01 -0.27 -13.56
C ASN A 248 12.68 -0.69 -12.88
N SER A 249 11.58 -0.80 -13.65
CA SER A 249 10.27 -1.23 -13.15
C SER A 249 10.29 -2.56 -12.39
N ALA A 250 10.90 -3.60 -12.97
CA ALA A 250 10.91 -4.94 -12.39
C ALA A 250 11.75 -4.99 -11.10
N GLN A 251 12.93 -4.35 -11.11
CA GLN A 251 13.80 -4.22 -9.95
C GLN A 251 13.12 -3.44 -8.82
N ALA A 252 12.48 -2.33 -9.15
CA ALA A 252 11.70 -1.55 -8.19
C ALA A 252 10.59 -2.42 -7.57
N ARG A 253 9.86 -3.18 -8.37
CA ARG A 253 8.80 -4.06 -7.86
C ARG A 253 9.31 -5.25 -7.05
N GLU A 254 10.52 -5.73 -7.32
CA GLU A 254 11.16 -6.77 -6.51
C GLU A 254 11.59 -6.23 -5.14
N LEU A 255 12.03 -4.97 -5.02
CA LEU A 255 12.29 -4.37 -3.72
C LEU A 255 11.03 -4.34 -2.84
N ALA A 256 9.85 -4.14 -3.45
CA ALA A 256 8.57 -4.27 -2.74
C ALA A 256 8.30 -5.71 -2.27
N ALA A 257 8.71 -6.71 -3.06
CA ALA A 257 8.62 -8.12 -2.67
C ALA A 257 9.57 -8.45 -1.51
N GLU A 258 10.77 -7.88 -1.47
CA GLU A 258 11.73 -8.05 -0.36
C GLU A 258 11.19 -7.42 0.94
N LEU A 259 10.59 -6.23 0.89
CA LEU A 259 9.92 -5.60 2.04
C LEU A 259 8.71 -6.43 2.52
N ALA A 260 7.89 -6.91 1.60
CA ALA A 260 6.75 -7.75 1.92
C ALA A 260 7.18 -9.10 2.53
N ALA A 261 8.26 -9.68 2.01
CA ALA A 261 8.86 -10.87 2.58
C ALA A 261 9.33 -10.59 4.00
N ALA A 262 10.02 -9.47 4.26
CA ALA A 262 10.49 -9.08 5.59
C ALA A 262 9.34 -9.08 6.59
N ASN A 263 8.20 -8.48 6.21
CA ASN A 263 7.05 -8.39 7.09
C ASN A 263 6.38 -9.74 7.36
N ILE A 264 6.22 -10.60 6.33
CA ILE A 264 5.64 -11.95 6.52
C ILE A 264 6.50 -12.83 7.43
N HIS A 265 7.82 -12.61 7.44
CA HIS A 265 8.73 -13.36 8.30
C HIS A 265 8.91 -12.72 9.69
N LEU A 266 8.35 -11.54 9.95
CA LEU A 266 8.44 -10.88 11.26
C LEU A 266 7.66 -11.70 12.30
N LYS A 267 8.39 -12.27 13.27
CA LYS A 267 7.84 -13.18 14.28
C LYS A 267 7.17 -12.44 15.43
N ASN A 268 7.64 -11.24 15.74
CA ASN A 268 7.16 -10.40 16.83
C ASN A 268 6.73 -9.02 16.30
N PRO A 269 5.66 -8.95 15.49
CA PRO A 269 5.18 -7.67 14.95
C PRO A 269 4.71 -6.73 16.08
N PRO A 270 4.80 -5.41 15.87
CA PRO A 270 4.28 -4.43 16.80
C PRO A 270 2.75 -4.56 16.94
N SER A 271 2.22 -4.10 18.08
CA SER A 271 0.78 -3.96 18.28
C SER A 271 0.36 -2.50 18.18
N PHE A 272 -0.77 -2.23 17.54
CA PHE A 272 -1.27 -0.87 17.36
C PHE A 272 -2.57 -0.64 18.14
N GLY A 273 -2.79 0.62 18.51
CA GLY A 273 -4.00 1.01 19.22
C GLY A 273 -4.32 2.48 19.07
N THR A 274 -5.43 2.89 19.67
CA THR A 274 -5.80 4.28 19.82
C THR A 274 -6.19 4.51 21.27
N ARG A 275 -5.65 5.57 21.87
CA ARG A 275 -5.99 5.97 23.24
C ARG A 275 -6.53 7.38 23.27
N SER A 276 -7.33 7.66 24.29
CA SER A 276 -7.83 8.98 24.64
C SER A 276 -8.04 9.01 26.14
N SER A 277 -7.73 10.13 26.80
CA SER A 277 -7.93 10.31 28.24
C SER A 277 -9.25 11.01 28.57
N ASN A 278 -9.95 11.54 27.56
CA ASN A 278 -11.25 12.18 27.73
C ASN A 278 -12.35 11.54 26.87
N ALA A 279 -13.60 11.78 27.28
CA ALA A 279 -14.75 11.20 26.59
C ALA A 279 -15.01 11.81 25.21
N ASP A 280 -14.53 13.05 24.96
CA ASP A 280 -14.80 13.80 23.73
C ASP A 280 -13.82 13.46 22.58
N GLY A 281 -12.73 12.76 22.88
CA GLY A 281 -11.70 12.34 21.93
C GLY A 281 -10.87 13.50 21.36
N ASP A 282 -10.77 14.64 22.05
CA ASP A 282 -9.98 15.78 21.57
C ASP A 282 -8.47 15.58 21.74
N ASP A 283 -8.06 14.59 22.53
CA ASP A 283 -6.69 14.19 22.81
C ASP A 283 -6.32 12.84 22.19
N LEU A 284 -7.12 12.36 21.22
CA LEU A 284 -6.89 11.09 20.57
C LEU A 284 -5.46 10.95 20.08
N GLU A 285 -4.87 9.80 20.37
CA GLU A 285 -3.53 9.44 19.94
C GLU A 285 -3.54 8.01 19.40
N ILE A 286 -3.07 7.86 18.17
CA ILE A 286 -2.73 6.54 17.61
C ILE A 286 -1.38 6.15 18.18
N ILE A 287 -1.27 4.94 18.71
CA ILE A 287 -0.06 4.46 19.38
C ILE A 287 0.39 3.12 18.79
N ALA A 288 1.68 2.87 18.90
CA ALA A 288 2.30 1.57 18.62
C ALA A 288 3.03 1.07 19.87
N LEU A 289 2.99 -0.23 20.06
CA LEU A 289 3.73 -0.99 21.05
C LEU A 289 4.69 -1.89 20.27
N PRO A 290 5.93 -1.42 19.99
CA PRO A 290 6.94 -2.25 19.33
C PRO A 290 7.29 -3.49 20.18
N PRO A 291 7.87 -4.54 19.59
CA PRO A 291 8.25 -5.73 20.33
C PRO A 291 9.19 -5.42 21.48
N GLU A 292 9.09 -6.20 22.56
CA GLU A 292 10.06 -6.14 23.65
C GLU A 292 11.41 -6.70 23.16
N GLY A 293 12.42 -5.84 23.05
CA GLY A 293 13.76 -6.23 22.58
C GLY A 293 13.96 -6.02 21.08
N ASN A 294 14.78 -6.88 20.47
CA ASN A 294 15.08 -6.79 19.03
C ASN A 294 13.99 -7.47 18.20
N ALA A 295 13.84 -7.03 16.95
CA ALA A 295 13.03 -7.76 15.98
C ALA A 295 13.55 -9.18 15.79
N GLU A 296 12.64 -10.15 15.76
CA GLU A 296 12.90 -11.55 15.49
C GLU A 296 12.21 -11.94 14.19
N PHE A 297 12.91 -12.71 13.36
CA PHE A 297 12.37 -13.22 12.11
C PHE A 297 12.33 -14.75 12.13
N PHE A 298 11.33 -15.33 11.48
CA PHE A 298 11.36 -16.74 11.12
C PHE A 298 12.51 -17.00 10.14
N ALA A 299 12.98 -18.25 10.11
CA ALA A 299 13.96 -18.65 9.10
C ALA A 299 13.42 -18.43 7.68
N LYS A 300 14.30 -18.01 6.77
CA LYS A 300 14.01 -17.81 5.35
C LYS A 300 13.17 -18.94 4.76
N SER A 301 12.05 -18.57 4.12
CA SER A 301 11.25 -19.49 3.32
C SER A 301 11.28 -19.11 1.85
N ASN A 302 12.09 -19.81 1.05
CA ASN A 302 12.15 -19.62 -0.40
C ASN A 302 10.77 -19.74 -1.07
N ASN A 303 9.94 -20.67 -0.61
CA ASN A 303 8.59 -20.82 -1.14
C ASN A 303 7.69 -19.60 -0.82
N ALA A 304 7.80 -19.02 0.38
CA ALA A 304 7.03 -17.84 0.72
C ALA A 304 7.48 -16.62 -0.09
N ILE A 305 8.79 -16.38 -0.17
CA ILE A 305 9.38 -15.28 -0.95
C ILE A 305 9.03 -15.45 -2.44
N GLY A 306 9.23 -16.65 -2.97
CA GLY A 306 8.96 -16.96 -4.37
C GLY A 306 7.47 -16.81 -4.71
N HIS A 307 6.56 -17.18 -3.80
CA HIS A 307 5.13 -16.91 -3.98
C HIS A 307 4.82 -15.42 -4.10
N ILE A 308 5.41 -14.58 -3.24
CA ILE A 308 5.28 -13.12 -3.31
C ILE A 308 5.84 -12.62 -4.64
N LYS A 309 7.09 -12.97 -4.97
CA LYS A 309 7.77 -12.57 -6.20
C LYS A 309 6.94 -12.94 -7.43
N ARG A 310 6.47 -14.19 -7.54
CA ARG A 310 5.60 -14.63 -8.63
C ARG A 310 4.31 -13.82 -8.72
N SER A 311 3.70 -13.48 -7.58
CA SER A 311 2.47 -12.70 -7.55
C SER A 311 2.65 -11.26 -8.04
N VAL A 312 3.74 -10.59 -7.69
CA VAL A 312 3.94 -9.17 -8.04
C VAL A 312 4.77 -8.95 -9.30
N LEU A 313 5.66 -9.88 -9.67
CA LEU A 313 6.59 -9.74 -10.80
C LEU A 313 6.22 -10.60 -12.01
N GLY A 314 5.22 -11.47 -11.92
CA GLY A 314 4.91 -12.44 -12.99
C GLY A 314 4.52 -11.81 -14.34
N SER A 315 4.16 -10.53 -14.37
CA SER A 315 3.93 -9.76 -15.60
C SER A 315 5.22 -9.40 -16.35
N PHE A 316 6.37 -9.33 -15.66
CA PHE A 316 7.67 -9.03 -16.26
C PHE A 316 8.36 -10.27 -16.84
N CYS A 317 7.94 -11.48 -16.46
CA CYS A 317 8.47 -12.71 -17.03
C CYS A 317 8.02 -12.89 -18.48
N GLN A 318 8.98 -13.01 -19.39
CA GLN A 318 8.75 -13.32 -20.80
C GLN A 318 9.44 -14.64 -21.18
N ALA A 319 9.11 -15.18 -22.36
CA ALA A 319 9.84 -16.32 -22.91
C ALA A 319 11.20 -15.85 -23.45
N THR A 320 12.24 -16.63 -23.20
CA THR A 320 13.61 -16.37 -23.68
C THR A 320 14.08 -17.50 -24.59
N ALA A 321 15.30 -17.40 -25.11
CA ALA A 321 15.92 -18.49 -25.86
C ALA A 321 16.18 -19.74 -25.00
N ASP A 322 16.38 -19.56 -23.69
CA ASP A 322 16.80 -20.63 -22.77
C ASP A 322 15.64 -21.20 -21.94
N HIS A 323 14.57 -20.43 -21.73
CA HIS A 323 13.42 -20.83 -20.91
C HIS A 323 12.09 -20.29 -21.48
N THR A 324 11.04 -21.09 -21.34
CA THR A 324 9.66 -20.66 -21.52
C THR A 324 9.24 -19.68 -20.41
N ARG A 325 8.16 -18.94 -20.66
CA ARG A 325 7.57 -18.04 -19.65
C ARG A 325 7.14 -18.81 -18.40
N GLU A 326 6.54 -19.99 -18.57
CA GLU A 326 6.09 -20.85 -17.48
C GLU A 326 7.26 -21.33 -16.62
N GLU A 327 8.37 -21.74 -17.23
CA GLU A 327 9.60 -22.10 -16.50
C GLU A 327 10.17 -20.90 -15.74
N ALA A 328 10.20 -19.70 -16.33
CA ALA A 328 10.64 -18.48 -15.63
C ALA A 328 9.74 -18.15 -14.42
N LEU A 329 8.43 -18.33 -14.54
CA LEU A 329 7.49 -18.14 -13.44
C LEU A 329 7.66 -19.20 -12.34
N GLU A 330 8.00 -20.44 -12.69
CA GLU A 330 8.29 -21.50 -11.72
C GLU A 330 9.55 -21.17 -10.92
N LEU A 331 10.62 -20.75 -11.59
CA LEU A 331 11.88 -20.35 -10.95
C LEU A 331 11.71 -19.09 -10.08
N LEU A 332 10.89 -18.13 -10.53
CA LEU A 332 10.51 -16.98 -9.70
C LEU A 332 9.69 -17.43 -8.49
N GLY A 333 8.79 -18.40 -8.68
CA GLY A 333 7.94 -19.01 -7.66
C GLY A 333 8.70 -19.82 -6.59
N SER A 334 9.88 -20.33 -6.92
CA SER A 334 10.79 -21.02 -5.99
C SER A 334 11.87 -20.11 -5.39
N ASN A 335 11.84 -18.80 -5.69
CA ASN A 335 12.87 -17.83 -5.29
C ASN A 335 14.27 -18.20 -5.81
N GLU A 336 14.34 -18.80 -6.99
CA GLU A 336 15.60 -19.10 -7.69
C GLU A 336 15.95 -18.03 -8.72
N TYR A 337 15.06 -17.06 -8.95
CA TYR A 337 15.15 -16.00 -9.94
C TYR A 337 15.00 -14.62 -9.28
N SER A 338 15.83 -13.66 -9.71
CA SER A 338 15.83 -12.26 -9.27
C SER A 338 16.10 -11.31 -10.43
N PHE A 339 15.48 -10.14 -10.40
CA PHE A 339 15.77 -8.98 -11.24
C PHE A 339 16.81 -8.05 -10.60
N LEU A 340 16.92 -8.04 -9.26
CA LEU A 340 17.85 -7.20 -8.51
C LEU A 340 19.30 -7.68 -8.58
N PHE A 341 19.55 -8.98 -8.31
CA PHE A 341 20.91 -9.50 -8.15
C PHE A 341 21.14 -10.77 -8.96
N ASN A 342 22.34 -10.91 -9.50
CA ASN A 342 22.79 -12.14 -10.13
C ASN A 342 23.21 -13.21 -9.10
N SER A 343 23.69 -14.37 -9.59
CA SER A 343 24.18 -15.48 -8.77
C SER A 343 25.33 -15.14 -7.82
N GLU A 344 26.12 -14.10 -8.13
CA GLU A 344 27.18 -13.60 -7.25
C GLU A 344 26.69 -12.56 -6.23
N GLY A 345 25.40 -12.23 -6.23
CA GLY A 345 24.83 -11.18 -5.37
C GLY A 345 25.25 -9.78 -5.80
N VAL A 346 25.65 -9.61 -7.06
CA VAL A 346 26.00 -8.32 -7.68
C VAL A 346 24.73 -7.73 -8.29
N PHE A 347 24.51 -6.43 -8.02
CA PHE A 347 23.37 -5.72 -8.60
C PHE A 347 23.45 -5.76 -10.12
N VAL A 348 22.36 -6.16 -10.75
CA VAL A 348 22.29 -6.29 -12.20
C VAL A 348 22.27 -4.88 -12.80
N THR A 349 23.44 -4.46 -13.28
CA THR A 349 23.66 -3.14 -13.87
C THR A 349 23.56 -3.21 -15.40
N GLY A 350 22.70 -2.36 -15.98
CA GLY A 350 22.54 -2.19 -17.42
C GLY A 350 21.10 -2.44 -17.90
N GLY A 351 20.40 -1.51 -18.56
CA GLY A 351 20.77 -0.18 -19.06
C GLY A 351 20.20 0.00 -20.48
N ASP A 352 19.35 1.00 -20.73
CA ASP A 352 18.74 1.40 -22.02
C ASP A 352 18.19 0.28 -22.95
N LYS A 353 18.13 -0.97 -22.48
CA LYS A 353 17.54 -2.11 -23.17
C LYS A 353 16.59 -2.79 -22.20
N GLU A 354 15.32 -2.46 -22.44
CA GLU A 354 14.20 -3.39 -22.57
C GLU A 354 14.53 -4.85 -22.20
N ASP A 355 13.66 -5.44 -21.37
CA ASP A 355 13.64 -6.86 -21.03
C ASP A 355 14.80 -7.37 -20.16
N LEU A 356 15.03 -6.72 -19.01
CA LEU A 356 15.76 -7.36 -17.91
C LEU A 356 14.96 -8.59 -17.45
N GLN A 357 15.31 -9.74 -18.01
CA GLN A 357 14.79 -11.03 -17.58
C GLN A 357 15.37 -11.39 -16.21
N PRO A 358 14.60 -12.07 -15.37
CA PRO A 358 15.13 -12.52 -14.09
C PRO A 358 16.30 -13.49 -14.33
N VAL A 359 17.35 -13.35 -13.52
CA VAL A 359 18.54 -14.19 -13.56
C VAL A 359 18.55 -15.16 -12.38
N ARG A 360 19.24 -16.29 -12.52
CA ARG A 360 19.41 -17.24 -11.41
C ARG A 360 20.07 -16.55 -10.22
N SER A 361 19.38 -16.55 -9.09
CA SER A 361 19.84 -15.98 -7.84
C SER A 361 18.96 -16.49 -6.70
N GLU A 362 19.58 -17.05 -5.67
CA GLU A 362 18.89 -17.43 -4.42
C GLU A 362 18.93 -16.29 -3.39
N TRP A 363 19.37 -15.10 -3.80
CA TRP A 363 19.62 -13.98 -2.89
C TRP A 363 18.30 -13.31 -2.46
N SER A 364 18.15 -13.06 -1.15
CA SER A 364 17.08 -12.25 -0.55
C SER A 364 17.58 -11.65 0.78
N ALA A 365 16.90 -10.61 1.26
CA ALA A 365 17.25 -9.88 2.48
C ALA A 365 17.30 -10.74 3.75
N ILE A 366 16.35 -11.67 3.82
CA ILE A 366 16.00 -12.56 4.93
C ILE A 366 15.96 -13.97 4.42
#